data_AF-A0A8X6U0M5-F1
#
_entry.id   AF-A0A8X6U0M5-F1
#
_cell.length_a   1.000
_cell.length_b   1.000
_cell.length_c   1.000
_cell.angle_alpha   90.00
_cell.angle_beta   90.00
_cell.angle_gamma   90.00
#
_symmetry.space_group_name_H-M   'P 1'
#
loop_
_entity.id
_entity.type
_entity.pdbx_description
1 polymer ?
#
loop_
_entity_poly.entity_id
_entity_poly.type
_entity_poly.pdbx_seq_one_letter_code
_entity_poly.pdbx_strand_id
1 'polypeptide(L)'
;MTLTAVHRLLFLDAISFLSHGKLSLPLQRFILIDIDDIFVGEKATRMKPTDVDALLSAQARIKRTVPGFRFNLGFSGKFYHKGTSEENTGDDMLIEHADEFWWFCHMWSHSQPHLFENITALEMEMKLNREFAKKHGIPLDSGYSVAPHHSGVYPVHEPLYEAWKRVWNVRVTSTEEYPHLRPARLRRGFIHRNIMVLPRQTCGLYTHTIFLDKYPGGPEKLELSIKGGELFHLFVYNPVNIFMTHLSNYGNDRLALYTFESVIKFVQCWTNLQLFTLPPLQLADKYFQTYPEESDPVWMNPCNDKRHRAIWSAAKSCEQLPKFLVIGPQKTGTTALYTFLSMHPAIVSNYPSPETFEEVQFFNGRNYYKGLDWYMNFFPVPKNSTDKYLFEKSATYFDGDLVPMRAHALLPAAKLITILISPIKRAYSWYQHMRGHKDQTALNYSFQEIVTAGDRGHKALRELRNRCLMPGMYAQHLDRWLSYYSPQQLLIIDGEELKSDPVSVMSKLQQFLKIKPFLNYKDHLRYDPRKGFFCQVSQERNNTKCLGRSKGRLYPPMDPQTEKFLKAFYLPHNIALSKLLTKLRQPIPLWLEKDLSHGS
;
A
#
# COMPACT_ATOMS: atom_id res chain seq x y z
N MET A 1 -18.16 15.34 31.19
CA MET A 1 -17.39 14.24 30.56
C MET A 1 -18.22 12.98 30.65
N THR A 2 -18.30 12.16 29.60
CA THR A 2 -19.06 10.90 29.64
C THR A 2 -18.33 9.85 30.48
N LEU A 3 -19.06 8.94 31.12
CA LEU A 3 -18.47 7.86 31.93
C LEU A 3 -17.48 7.00 31.09
N THR A 4 -17.85 6.73 29.83
CA THR A 4 -17.02 6.01 28.88
C THR A 4 -15.68 6.69 28.60
N ALA A 5 -15.65 8.02 28.51
CA ALA A 5 -14.40 8.76 28.31
C ALA A 5 -13.48 8.66 29.52
N VAL A 6 -14.04 8.74 30.74
CA VAL A 6 -13.26 8.59 31.98
C VAL A 6 -12.64 7.20 32.07
N HIS A 7 -13.43 6.15 31.81
CA HIS A 7 -12.91 4.77 31.81
C HIS A 7 -11.77 4.57 30.82
N ARG A 8 -11.82 5.22 29.64
CA ARG A 8 -10.77 5.13 28.63
C ARG A 8 -9.49 5.83 29.06
N LEU A 9 -9.57 7.02 29.66
CA LEU A 9 -8.39 7.69 30.22
C LEU A 9 -7.77 6.86 31.34
N LEU A 10 -8.58 6.38 32.28
CA LEU A 10 -8.12 5.54 33.38
C LEU A 10 -7.44 4.26 32.87
N PHE A 11 -7.96 3.67 31.79
CA PHE A 11 -7.34 2.51 31.15
C PHE A 11 -5.96 2.83 30.55
N LEU A 12 -5.81 3.98 29.88
CA LEU A 12 -4.51 4.42 29.37
C LEU A 12 -3.52 4.70 30.52
N ASP A 13 -3.98 5.32 31.60
CA ASP A 13 -3.15 5.59 32.78
C ASP A 13 -2.75 4.28 33.48
N ALA A 14 -3.67 3.30 33.55
CA ALA A 14 -3.37 1.97 34.08
C ALA A 14 -2.34 1.24 33.21
N ILE A 15 -2.45 1.30 31.88
CA ILE A 15 -1.42 0.77 30.97
C ILE A 15 -0.08 1.47 31.21
N SER A 16 -0.10 2.80 31.31
CA SER A 16 1.11 3.59 31.55
C SER A 16 1.79 3.16 32.86
N PHE A 17 1.03 3.09 33.94
CA PHE A 17 1.49 2.71 35.26
C PHE A 17 2.02 1.27 35.28
N LEU A 18 1.24 0.30 34.80
CA LEU A 18 1.60 -1.13 34.80
C LEU A 18 2.77 -1.45 33.86
N SER A 19 2.94 -0.69 32.79
CA SER A 19 4.07 -0.85 31.86
C SER A 19 5.31 -0.07 32.26
N HIS A 20 5.28 0.67 33.39
CA HIS A 20 6.32 1.62 33.79
C HIS A 20 6.68 2.59 32.66
N GLY A 21 5.68 3.12 31.97
CA GLY A 21 5.85 4.07 30.87
C GLY A 21 6.12 3.44 29.50
N LYS A 22 6.47 2.15 29.41
CA LYS A 22 6.93 1.53 28.15
C LYS A 22 5.87 1.50 27.04
N LEU A 23 4.60 1.42 27.40
CA LEU A 23 3.48 1.43 26.46
C LEU A 23 2.74 2.77 26.43
N SER A 24 3.32 3.82 27.02
CA SER A 24 2.69 5.13 27.12
C SER A 24 2.92 5.94 25.85
N LEU A 25 1.88 6.65 25.40
CA LEU A 25 2.05 7.71 24.43
C LEU A 25 2.67 8.93 25.11
N PRO A 26 3.53 9.71 24.42
CA PRO A 26 4.00 11.00 24.92
C PRO A 26 2.83 11.91 25.31
N LEU A 27 3.01 12.89 26.19
CA LEU A 27 1.93 13.87 26.51
C LEU A 27 1.77 14.96 25.44
N GLN A 28 2.78 15.13 24.59
CA GLN A 28 2.76 16.14 23.54
C GLN A 28 1.79 15.74 22.42
N ARG A 29 0.98 16.70 21.97
CA ARG A 29 0.05 16.56 20.85
C ARG A 29 0.31 17.70 19.87
N PHE A 30 0.53 17.34 18.61
CA PHE A 30 0.68 18.32 17.54
C PHE A 30 -0.62 18.43 16.77
N ILE A 31 -1.10 19.67 16.59
CA ILE A 31 -2.35 19.95 15.89
C ILE A 31 -2.11 20.92 14.73
N LEU A 32 -2.76 20.62 13.62
CA LEU A 32 -2.88 21.50 12.45
C LEU A 32 -4.36 21.51 12.06
N ILE A 33 -4.91 22.70 11.81
CA ILE A 33 -6.28 22.86 11.35
C ILE A 33 -6.23 23.47 9.96
N ASP A 34 -6.58 22.65 8.98
CA ASP A 34 -6.64 23.04 7.58
C ASP A 34 -8.07 23.50 7.25
N ILE A 35 -8.19 24.67 6.64
CA ILE A 35 -9.43 25.26 6.12
C ILE A 35 -9.39 25.14 4.60
N ASP A 36 -10.03 24.11 4.07
CA ASP A 36 -10.17 23.90 2.63
C ASP A 36 -11.19 24.89 2.04
N ASP A 37 -11.25 24.96 0.72
CA ASP A 37 -12.26 25.71 -0.05
C ASP A 37 -12.25 27.23 0.15
N ILE A 38 -11.10 27.82 0.52
CA ILE A 38 -10.96 29.27 0.52
C ILE A 38 -11.26 29.81 -0.89
N PHE A 39 -12.24 30.71 -0.93
CA PHE A 39 -12.93 31.27 -2.09
C PHE A 39 -13.93 30.39 -2.85
N VAL A 40 -14.08 29.08 -2.62
CA VAL A 40 -14.94 28.21 -3.47
C VAL A 40 -16.44 28.32 -3.13
N GLY A 41 -16.77 28.65 -1.87
CA GLY A 41 -18.14 28.57 -1.32
C GLY A 41 -19.21 29.33 -2.11
N GLU A 42 -20.43 28.79 -2.11
CA GLU A 42 -21.60 29.42 -2.72
C GLU A 42 -22.00 30.71 -1.98
N LYS A 43 -22.73 31.61 -2.67
CA LYS A 43 -23.26 32.82 -2.04
C LYS A 43 -24.08 32.48 -0.79
N ALA A 44 -23.96 33.33 0.23
CA ALA A 44 -24.52 33.17 1.59
C ALA A 44 -23.80 32.14 2.49
N THR A 45 -22.82 31.40 1.97
CA THR A 45 -22.03 30.44 2.78
C THR A 45 -20.61 30.92 3.05
N ARG A 46 -20.21 32.07 2.49
CA ARG A 46 -18.84 32.57 2.57
C ARG A 46 -18.63 33.40 3.83
N MET A 47 -17.36 33.57 4.20
CA MET A 47 -16.98 34.42 5.31
C MET A 47 -17.20 35.90 4.97
N LYS A 48 -17.78 36.63 5.90
CA LYS A 48 -17.90 38.09 5.89
C LYS A 48 -16.73 38.71 6.69
N PRO A 49 -16.50 40.03 6.65
CA PRO A 49 -15.46 40.67 7.45
C PRO A 49 -15.54 40.31 8.94
N THR A 50 -16.75 40.27 9.51
CA THR A 50 -16.95 39.89 10.92
C THR A 50 -16.57 38.44 11.23
N ASP A 51 -16.62 37.55 10.24
CA ASP A 51 -16.18 36.15 10.38
C ASP A 51 -14.66 36.04 10.33
N VAL A 52 -14.01 36.84 9.47
CA VAL A 52 -12.54 36.94 9.39
C VAL A 52 -11.96 37.52 10.68
N ASP A 53 -12.58 38.57 11.23
CA ASP A 53 -12.24 39.10 12.56
C ASP A 53 -12.35 38.05 13.67
N ALA A 54 -13.42 37.24 13.62
CA ALA A 54 -13.63 36.17 14.58
C ALA A 54 -12.57 35.06 14.43
N LEU A 55 -12.18 34.73 13.19
CA LEU A 55 -11.13 33.78 12.88
C LEU A 55 -9.78 34.23 13.45
N LEU A 56 -9.36 35.49 13.20
CA LEU A 56 -8.13 36.07 13.73
C LEU A 56 -8.16 36.12 15.27
N SER A 57 -9.29 36.53 15.84
CA SER A 57 -9.48 36.59 17.30
C SER A 57 -9.40 35.20 17.94
N ALA A 58 -9.99 34.18 17.32
CA ALA A 58 -9.93 32.79 17.78
C ALA A 58 -8.50 32.24 17.66
N GLN A 59 -7.81 32.50 16.54
CA GLN A 59 -6.40 32.16 16.37
C GLN A 59 -5.55 32.73 17.51
N ALA A 60 -5.73 34.02 17.83
CA ALA A 60 -5.00 34.68 18.92
C ALA A 60 -5.30 34.05 20.29
N ARG A 61 -6.55 33.64 20.56
CA ARG A 61 -6.92 32.94 21.81
C ARG A 61 -6.30 31.55 21.87
N ILE A 62 -6.40 30.76 20.81
CA ILE A 62 -5.83 29.41 20.73
C ILE A 62 -4.31 29.46 20.86
N LYS A 63 -3.65 30.46 20.26
CA LYS A 63 -2.18 30.63 20.34
C LYS A 63 -1.66 30.82 21.78
N ARG A 64 -2.50 31.29 22.71
CA ARG A 64 -2.14 31.40 24.14
C ARG A 64 -2.01 30.04 24.82
N THR A 65 -2.74 29.04 24.33
CA THR A 65 -2.78 27.68 24.90
C THR A 65 -2.06 26.65 24.03
N VAL A 66 -1.92 26.92 22.74
CA VAL A 66 -1.25 26.08 21.74
C VAL A 66 -0.15 26.93 21.08
N PRO A 67 1.10 26.86 21.57
CA PRO A 67 2.18 27.67 21.06
C PRO A 67 2.40 27.47 19.55
N GLY A 68 2.57 28.58 18.83
CA GLY A 68 2.81 28.57 17.39
C GLY A 68 1.56 28.34 16.52
N PHE A 69 0.37 28.26 17.12
CA PHE A 69 -0.87 28.00 16.37
C PHE A 69 -1.13 29.05 15.28
N ARG A 70 -1.40 28.55 14.07
CA ARG A 70 -1.89 29.28 12.90
C ARG A 70 -2.87 28.38 12.13
N PHE A 71 -3.97 28.95 11.65
CA PHE A 71 -4.80 28.27 10.67
C PHE A 71 -4.07 28.16 9.33
N ASN A 72 -4.33 27.06 8.61
CA ASN A 72 -3.71 26.78 7.33
C ASN A 72 -4.80 26.78 6.25
N LEU A 73 -4.71 27.70 5.29
CA LEU A 73 -5.79 28.05 4.37
C LEU A 73 -5.53 27.46 2.96
N GLY A 74 -6.44 26.59 2.52
CA GLY A 74 -6.43 25.95 1.21
C GLY A 74 -7.25 26.72 0.20
N PHE A 75 -6.60 27.33 -0.79
CA PHE A 75 -7.26 28.28 -1.70
C PHE A 75 -7.38 27.83 -3.15
N SER A 76 -8.47 28.26 -3.79
CA SER A 76 -8.74 28.13 -5.22
C SER A 76 -9.08 29.50 -5.82
N GLY A 77 -8.09 30.18 -6.38
CA GLY A 77 -8.18 31.59 -6.79
C GLY A 77 -9.23 31.90 -7.87
N LYS A 78 -9.71 30.90 -8.63
CA LYS A 78 -10.74 31.09 -9.67
C LYS A 78 -12.03 31.70 -9.13
N PHE A 79 -12.32 31.41 -7.87
CA PHE A 79 -13.58 31.74 -7.22
C PHE A 79 -13.49 32.97 -6.31
N TYR A 80 -12.35 33.67 -6.31
CA TYR A 80 -12.21 34.95 -5.65
C TYR A 80 -13.23 35.96 -6.21
N HIS A 81 -13.89 36.70 -5.32
CA HIS A 81 -14.93 37.68 -5.65
C HIS A 81 -16.18 37.12 -6.36
N LYS A 82 -16.55 35.87 -6.08
CA LYS A 82 -17.80 35.26 -6.59
C LYS A 82 -18.98 35.33 -5.62
N GLY A 83 -18.80 35.95 -4.45
CA GLY A 83 -19.82 36.15 -3.42
C GLY A 83 -20.74 37.35 -3.65
N THR A 84 -21.40 37.76 -2.57
CA THR A 84 -22.06 39.07 -2.42
C THR A 84 -21.02 40.17 -2.15
N SER A 85 -21.43 41.44 -2.18
CA SER A 85 -20.51 42.57 -1.90
C SER A 85 -19.85 42.45 -0.52
N GLU A 86 -20.60 42.01 0.49
CA GLU A 86 -20.10 41.83 1.85
C GLU A 86 -19.12 40.64 1.93
N GLU A 87 -19.46 39.51 1.32
CA GLU A 87 -18.58 38.34 1.27
C GLU A 87 -17.29 38.61 0.48
N ASN A 88 -17.36 39.39 -0.61
CA ASN A 88 -16.17 39.78 -1.36
C ASN A 88 -15.24 40.68 -0.53
N THR A 89 -15.80 41.53 0.33
CA THR A 89 -15.01 42.30 1.31
C THR A 89 -14.36 41.38 2.34
N GLY A 90 -15.03 40.27 2.72
CA GLY A 90 -14.43 39.21 3.53
C GLY A 90 -13.28 38.49 2.81
N ASP A 91 -13.43 38.19 1.52
CA ASP A 91 -12.35 37.63 0.70
C ASP A 91 -11.13 38.58 0.65
N ASP A 92 -11.36 39.89 0.52
CA ASP A 92 -10.31 40.92 0.55
C ASP A 92 -9.58 40.94 1.89
N MET A 93 -10.34 40.93 2.99
CA MET A 93 -9.80 40.95 4.34
C MET A 93 -8.92 39.72 4.64
N LEU A 94 -9.25 38.54 4.10
CA LEU A 94 -8.37 37.36 4.21
C LEU A 94 -7.02 37.57 3.52
N ILE A 95 -7.00 38.25 2.37
CA ILE A 95 -5.78 38.55 1.61
C ILE A 95 -4.98 39.64 2.31
N GLU A 96 -5.64 40.68 2.82
CA GLU A 96 -5.00 41.75 3.60
C GLU A 96 -4.24 41.19 4.82
N HIS A 97 -4.76 40.12 5.43
CA HIS A 97 -4.15 39.41 6.55
C HIS A 97 -3.43 38.11 6.16
N ALA A 98 -2.97 37.97 4.90
CA ALA A 98 -2.41 36.72 4.41
C ALA A 98 -1.17 36.23 5.21
N ASP A 99 -0.38 37.14 5.79
CA ASP A 99 0.83 36.83 6.57
C ASP A 99 0.55 36.25 7.98
N GLU A 100 -0.67 36.46 8.49
CA GLU A 100 -1.16 35.89 9.75
C GLU A 100 -1.51 34.40 9.64
N PHE A 101 -1.68 33.89 8.41
CA PHE A 101 -2.06 32.51 8.14
C PHE A 101 -0.94 31.72 7.45
N TRP A 102 -1.06 30.39 7.48
CA TRP A 102 -0.38 29.55 6.49
C TRP A 102 -1.29 29.30 5.30
N TRP A 103 -0.70 29.03 4.15
CA TRP A 103 -1.43 28.83 2.91
C TRP A 103 -0.96 27.60 2.16
N PHE A 104 -1.89 26.93 1.49
CA PHE A 104 -1.60 25.84 0.59
C PHE A 104 -2.47 25.87 -0.65
N CYS A 105 -1.94 25.34 -1.74
CA CYS A 105 -2.68 25.23 -2.99
C CYS A 105 -3.80 24.19 -2.84
N HIS A 106 -5.02 24.57 -3.28
CA HIS A 106 -6.18 23.68 -3.39
C HIS A 106 -6.74 23.62 -4.83
N MET A 107 -5.84 23.71 -5.83
CA MET A 107 -6.13 23.78 -7.27
C MET A 107 -6.87 25.06 -7.70
N TRP A 108 -6.64 25.53 -8.94
CA TRP A 108 -7.26 26.76 -9.44
C TRP A 108 -8.79 26.66 -9.53
N SER A 109 -9.29 25.66 -10.25
CA SER A 109 -10.72 25.44 -10.47
C SER A 109 -11.38 24.48 -9.46
N HIS A 110 -10.73 24.21 -8.32
CA HIS A 110 -11.18 23.18 -7.35
C HIS A 110 -11.44 21.81 -8.02
N SER A 111 -10.68 21.51 -9.08
CA SER A 111 -10.89 20.31 -9.90
C SER A 111 -10.17 19.10 -9.31
N GLN A 112 -10.83 17.94 -9.36
CA GLN A 112 -10.31 16.69 -8.82
C GLN A 112 -9.20 16.13 -9.73
N PRO A 113 -7.97 15.89 -9.23
CA PRO A 113 -6.84 15.52 -10.07
C PRO A 113 -6.99 14.24 -10.88
N HIS A 114 -7.75 13.25 -10.39
CA HIS A 114 -7.96 11.99 -11.09
C HIS A 114 -8.73 12.11 -12.41
N LEU A 115 -9.41 13.25 -12.65
CA LEU A 115 -10.10 13.56 -13.90
C LEU A 115 -9.15 14.02 -15.00
N PHE A 116 -7.89 14.31 -14.67
CA PHE A 116 -6.88 14.73 -15.63
C PHE A 116 -5.99 13.55 -15.99
N GLU A 117 -6.09 13.09 -17.24
CA GLU A 117 -5.14 12.11 -17.79
C GLU A 117 -3.82 12.76 -18.21
N ASN A 118 -3.87 14.03 -18.62
CA ASN A 118 -2.71 14.77 -19.10
C ASN A 118 -2.12 15.65 -17.99
N ILE A 119 -0.86 15.38 -17.64
CA ILE A 119 -0.09 16.17 -16.67
C ILE A 119 -0.01 17.66 -17.03
N THR A 120 0.06 18.00 -18.33
CA THR A 120 0.17 19.40 -18.77
C THR A 120 -1.04 20.23 -18.37
N ALA A 121 -2.25 19.66 -18.45
CA ALA A 121 -3.48 20.34 -18.03
C ALA A 121 -3.50 20.55 -16.52
N LEU A 122 -3.06 19.53 -15.76
CA LEU A 122 -2.96 19.60 -14.30
C LEU A 122 -1.93 20.65 -13.86
N GLU A 123 -0.77 20.71 -14.53
CA GLU A 123 0.25 21.74 -14.29
C GLU A 123 -0.27 23.14 -14.62
N MET A 124 -1.08 23.30 -15.67
CA MET A 124 -1.67 24.59 -16.04
C MET A 124 -2.64 25.09 -14.97
N GLU A 125 -3.53 24.24 -14.47
CA GLU A 125 -4.42 24.56 -13.33
C GLU A 125 -3.61 24.99 -12.10
N MET A 126 -2.52 24.29 -11.80
CA MET A 126 -1.65 24.66 -10.68
C MET A 126 -0.92 25.99 -10.90
N LYS A 127 -0.47 26.28 -12.13
CA LYS A 127 0.23 27.53 -12.49
C LYS A 127 -0.69 28.74 -12.35
N LEU A 128 -1.93 28.65 -12.80
CA LEU A 128 -2.94 29.72 -12.64
C LEU A 128 -3.15 30.06 -11.16
N ASN A 129 -3.29 29.04 -10.30
CA ASN A 129 -3.44 29.27 -8.86
C ASN A 129 -2.18 29.90 -8.24
N ARG A 130 -1.00 29.53 -8.74
CA ARG A 130 0.28 30.09 -8.29
C ARG A 130 0.43 31.55 -8.71
N GLU A 131 0.04 31.91 -9.92
CA GLU A 131 0.03 33.28 -10.42
C GLU A 131 -0.94 34.17 -9.63
N PHE A 132 -2.12 33.64 -9.31
CA PHE A 132 -3.07 34.32 -8.43
C PHE A 132 -2.45 34.63 -7.06
N ALA A 133 -1.80 33.65 -6.44
CA ALA A 133 -1.13 33.85 -5.16
C ALA A 133 0.00 34.89 -5.23
N LYS A 134 0.82 34.87 -6.28
CA LYS A 134 1.84 35.92 -6.50
C LYS A 134 1.22 37.31 -6.62
N LYS A 135 0.13 37.43 -7.38
CA LYS A 135 -0.55 38.71 -7.61
C LYS A 135 -1.10 39.31 -6.32
N HIS A 136 -1.56 38.47 -5.40
CA HIS A 136 -2.20 38.89 -4.15
C HIS A 136 -1.28 38.75 -2.92
N GLY A 137 0.01 38.51 -3.09
CA GLY A 137 0.96 38.42 -1.97
C GLY A 137 0.78 37.22 -1.04
N ILE A 138 0.08 36.16 -1.49
CA ILE A 138 -0.11 34.95 -0.68
C ILE A 138 1.22 34.16 -0.62
N PRO A 139 1.70 33.75 0.58
CA PRO A 139 2.92 32.96 0.73
C PRO A 139 2.91 31.64 -0.07
N LEU A 140 4.04 31.31 -0.71
CA LEU A 140 4.18 30.18 -1.66
C LEU A 140 5.15 29.08 -1.19
N ASP A 141 5.71 29.21 0.00
CA ASP A 141 6.85 28.43 0.50
C ASP A 141 6.48 27.30 1.46
N SER A 142 5.18 27.04 1.66
CA SER A 142 4.71 26.03 2.62
C SER A 142 5.19 24.61 2.31
N GLY A 143 5.47 24.30 1.04
CA GLY A 143 5.81 22.93 0.59
C GLY A 143 4.69 21.92 0.87
N TYR A 144 3.47 22.42 1.13
CA TYR A 144 2.28 21.66 1.49
C TYR A 144 1.16 21.97 0.50
N SER A 145 0.41 20.95 0.10
CA SER A 145 -0.78 21.10 -0.74
C SER A 145 -1.73 19.94 -0.47
N VAL A 146 -3.03 20.18 -0.56
CA VAL A 146 -4.06 19.14 -0.50
C VAL A 146 -4.88 19.23 -1.78
N ALA A 147 -5.13 18.09 -2.41
CA ALA A 147 -5.98 18.03 -3.58
C ALA A 147 -7.47 18.11 -3.20
N PRO A 148 -8.31 18.78 -4.01
CA PRO A 148 -9.76 18.74 -3.86
C PRO A 148 -10.29 17.33 -3.65
N HIS A 149 -11.12 17.17 -2.63
CA HIS A 149 -11.71 15.88 -2.23
C HIS A 149 -10.71 14.77 -1.92
N HIS A 150 -9.44 15.10 -1.65
CA HIS A 150 -8.32 14.16 -1.50
C HIS A 150 -8.05 13.27 -2.72
N SER A 151 -8.64 13.62 -3.86
CA SER A 151 -8.52 12.84 -5.08
C SER A 151 -7.09 12.81 -5.58
N GLY A 152 -6.63 11.62 -5.97
CA GLY A 152 -5.29 11.39 -6.50
C GLY A 152 -4.19 11.36 -5.45
N VAL A 153 -4.47 11.74 -4.19
CA VAL A 153 -3.55 11.53 -3.07
C VAL A 153 -3.55 10.05 -2.70
N TYR A 154 -4.75 9.52 -2.45
CA TYR A 154 -5.01 8.09 -2.31
C TYR A 154 -6.45 7.74 -2.75
N PRO A 155 -6.67 6.79 -3.68
CA PRO A 155 -5.66 6.07 -4.46
C PRO A 155 -4.75 7.02 -5.24
N VAL A 156 -3.46 6.67 -5.29
CA VAL A 156 -2.44 7.52 -5.91
C VAL A 156 -2.75 7.74 -7.39
N HIS A 157 -2.64 9.00 -7.83
CA HIS A 157 -2.63 9.39 -9.22
C HIS A 157 -1.25 9.97 -9.56
N GLU A 158 -0.41 9.22 -10.27
CA GLU A 158 0.99 9.61 -10.52
C GLU A 158 1.16 11.04 -11.09
N PRO A 159 0.34 11.50 -12.06
CA PRO A 159 0.45 12.86 -12.58
C PRO A 159 0.33 13.96 -11.51
N LEU A 160 -0.43 13.72 -10.44
CA LEU A 160 -0.58 14.68 -9.34
C LEU A 160 0.74 14.88 -8.60
N TYR A 161 1.41 13.80 -8.21
CA TYR A 161 2.68 13.85 -7.48
C TYR A 161 3.79 14.50 -8.31
N GLU A 162 3.80 14.27 -9.63
CA GLU A 162 4.75 14.92 -10.53
C GLU A 162 4.47 16.42 -10.69
N ALA A 163 3.21 16.80 -10.97
CA ALA A 163 2.82 18.21 -11.15
C ALA A 163 3.05 19.02 -9.88
N TRP A 164 2.72 18.45 -8.72
CA TRP A 164 2.95 19.09 -7.41
C TRP A 164 4.41 19.43 -7.17
N LYS A 165 5.35 18.52 -7.48
CA LYS A 165 6.78 18.81 -7.38
C LYS A 165 7.21 19.91 -8.33
N ARG A 166 6.79 19.83 -9.59
CA ARG A 166 7.24 20.76 -10.64
C ARG A 166 6.71 22.18 -10.44
N VAL A 167 5.45 22.32 -10.04
CA VAL A 167 4.80 23.63 -9.96
C VAL A 167 4.90 24.27 -8.58
N TRP A 168 4.76 23.47 -7.52
CA TRP A 168 4.62 23.94 -6.13
C TRP A 168 5.75 23.48 -5.20
N ASN A 169 6.67 22.63 -5.67
CA ASN A 169 7.71 22.00 -4.84
C ASN A 169 7.12 21.34 -3.58
N VAL A 170 5.97 20.66 -3.73
CA VAL A 170 5.31 19.99 -2.61
C VAL A 170 6.19 18.85 -2.10
N ARG A 171 6.36 18.82 -0.78
CA ARG A 171 7.03 17.74 -0.05
C ARG A 171 6.12 17.07 0.96
N VAL A 172 5.01 17.71 1.34
CA VAL A 172 4.03 17.18 2.27
C VAL A 172 2.62 17.36 1.71
N THR A 173 1.77 16.37 1.93
CA THR A 173 0.33 16.47 1.72
C THR A 173 -0.40 15.70 2.82
N SER A 174 -1.72 15.70 2.82
CA SER A 174 -2.51 14.90 3.75
C SER A 174 -3.73 14.29 3.07
N THR A 175 -4.19 13.17 3.63
CA THR A 175 -5.40 12.50 3.16
C THR A 175 -6.14 11.80 4.29
N GLU A 176 -7.46 11.78 4.19
CA GLU A 176 -8.31 10.97 5.07
C GLU A 176 -8.59 9.56 4.51
N GLU A 177 -8.12 9.28 3.30
CA GLU A 177 -8.48 8.08 2.53
C GLU A 177 -7.56 6.88 2.82
N TYR A 178 -6.40 7.10 3.46
CA TYR A 178 -5.32 6.10 3.57
C TYR A 178 -5.13 5.49 4.97
N PRO A 179 -4.89 4.17 5.09
CA PRO A 179 -5.14 3.13 4.06
C PRO A 179 -6.65 2.89 3.87
N HIS A 180 -7.46 3.38 4.79
CA HIS A 180 -8.91 3.27 4.79
C HIS A 180 -9.53 4.60 5.22
N LEU A 181 -10.69 4.93 4.64
CA LEU A 181 -11.48 6.07 5.09
C LEU A 181 -11.98 5.89 6.54
N ARG A 182 -12.34 4.65 6.92
CA ARG A 182 -12.82 4.31 8.25
C ARG A 182 -12.26 2.97 8.76
N PRO A 183 -12.11 2.80 10.08
CA PRO A 183 -12.26 3.84 11.12
C PRO A 183 -11.05 4.81 11.14
N ALA A 184 -11.28 6.07 11.49
CA ALA A 184 -10.26 7.13 11.42
C ALA A 184 -8.97 6.83 12.23
N ARG A 185 -9.10 6.10 13.36
CA ARG A 185 -7.97 5.66 14.19
C ARG A 185 -6.99 4.69 13.50
N LEU A 186 -7.36 4.14 12.35
CA LEU A 186 -6.51 3.24 11.57
C LEU A 186 -5.90 3.95 10.36
N ARG A 187 -6.13 5.26 10.19
CA ARG A 187 -5.46 6.07 9.18
C ARG A 187 -3.98 6.18 9.53
N ARG A 188 -3.14 6.19 8.50
CA ARG A 188 -1.68 6.17 8.63
C ARG A 188 -1.04 7.17 7.67
N GLY A 189 0.24 7.44 7.87
CA GLY A 189 1.04 8.13 6.87
C GLY A 189 1.60 7.16 5.83
N PHE A 190 2.14 7.70 4.75
CA PHE A 190 3.05 7.00 3.84
C PHE A 190 3.94 7.97 3.08
N ILE A 191 5.05 7.49 2.53
CA ILE A 191 5.89 8.28 1.65
C ILE A 191 5.79 7.73 0.24
N HIS A 192 5.40 8.58 -0.71
CA HIS A 192 5.37 8.22 -2.13
C HIS A 192 6.03 9.30 -2.96
N ARG A 193 6.92 8.89 -3.88
CA ARG A 193 7.73 9.82 -4.68
C ARG A 193 8.37 10.92 -3.82
N ASN A 194 8.94 10.63 -2.65
CA ASN A 194 9.52 11.64 -1.75
C ASN A 194 8.54 12.76 -1.30
N ILE A 195 7.24 12.51 -1.39
CA ILE A 195 6.21 13.35 -0.77
C ILE A 195 5.68 12.57 0.44
N MET A 196 5.77 13.20 1.61
CA MET A 196 5.24 12.72 2.87
C MET A 196 3.73 12.94 2.92
N VAL A 197 2.95 11.87 2.98
CA VAL A 197 1.48 11.91 3.08
C VAL A 197 1.10 11.67 4.54
N LEU A 198 0.44 12.64 5.16
CA LEU A 198 0.02 12.56 6.56
C LEU A 198 -1.44 12.14 6.70
N PRO A 199 -1.81 11.40 7.76
CA PRO A 199 -3.19 11.03 8.01
C PRO A 199 -4.00 12.24 8.48
N ARG A 200 -5.02 12.60 7.69
CA ARG A 200 -5.96 13.67 8.01
C ARG A 200 -7.16 13.12 8.77
N GLN A 201 -7.67 13.89 9.73
CA GLN A 201 -8.76 13.55 10.64
C GLN A 201 -10.02 14.36 10.32
N THR A 202 -11.18 13.74 10.47
CA THR A 202 -12.47 14.43 10.42
C THR A 202 -12.83 14.98 11.79
N CYS A 203 -13.43 16.17 11.84
CA CYS A 203 -13.83 16.81 13.10
C CYS A 203 -15.34 16.75 13.38
N GLY A 204 -16.13 16.08 12.54
CA GLY A 204 -17.59 16.02 12.64
C GLY A 204 -18.33 17.19 11.99
N LEU A 205 -17.61 18.18 11.46
CA LEU A 205 -18.14 19.26 10.65
C LEU A 205 -18.09 18.89 9.18
N TYR A 206 -19.22 19.02 8.48
CA TYR A 206 -19.33 18.78 7.04
C TYR A 206 -19.37 20.11 6.28
N THR A 207 -19.10 20.10 4.98
CA THR A 207 -19.16 21.29 4.10
C THR A 207 -20.51 22.02 4.13
N HIS A 208 -21.60 21.29 4.35
CA HIS A 208 -22.97 21.82 4.43
C HIS A 208 -23.42 22.13 5.87
N THR A 209 -22.59 21.83 6.88
CA THR A 209 -22.91 22.07 8.28
C THR A 209 -22.45 23.48 8.67
N ILE A 210 -23.35 24.43 8.40
CA ILE A 210 -23.10 25.87 8.55
C ILE A 210 -23.81 26.44 9.78
N PHE A 211 -25.00 25.92 10.09
CA PHE A 211 -25.84 26.37 11.19
C PHE A 211 -25.98 25.29 12.26
N LEU A 212 -25.98 25.68 13.53
CA LEU A 212 -25.99 24.77 14.68
C LEU A 212 -27.28 23.96 14.75
N ASP A 213 -28.41 24.59 14.44
CA ASP A 213 -29.74 23.97 14.42
C ASP A 213 -29.87 22.87 13.35
N LYS A 214 -29.10 22.97 12.26
CA LYS A 214 -29.03 22.01 11.15
C LYS A 214 -27.90 20.99 11.30
N TYR A 215 -27.19 20.97 12.44
CA TYR A 215 -26.12 20.01 12.66
C TYR A 215 -26.65 18.56 12.59
N PRO A 216 -26.02 17.65 11.82
CA PRO A 216 -26.53 16.27 11.66
C PRO A 216 -26.60 15.47 12.96
N GLY A 217 -27.80 15.33 13.51
CA GLY A 217 -28.07 14.70 14.81
C GLY A 217 -28.20 15.68 15.98
N GLY A 218 -28.33 16.97 15.70
CA GLY A 218 -28.63 18.03 16.66
C GLY A 218 -27.41 18.60 17.39
N PRO A 219 -27.56 19.78 18.03
CA PRO A 219 -26.46 20.47 18.74
C PRO A 219 -25.82 19.61 19.83
N GLU A 220 -26.60 18.79 20.52
CA GLU A 220 -26.12 17.89 21.57
C GLU A 220 -25.10 16.87 21.05
N LYS A 221 -25.20 16.45 19.79
CA LYS A 221 -24.25 15.51 19.21
C LYS A 221 -22.89 16.14 18.96
N LEU A 222 -22.85 17.42 18.56
CA LEU A 222 -21.61 18.18 18.46
C LEU A 222 -20.98 18.31 19.85
N GLU A 223 -21.76 18.68 20.85
CA GLU A 223 -21.33 18.77 22.24
C GLU A 223 -20.78 17.45 22.78
N LEU A 224 -21.46 16.34 22.52
CA LEU A 224 -21.02 15.01 22.93
C LEU A 224 -19.70 14.64 22.26
N SER A 225 -19.51 14.99 20.98
CA SER A 225 -18.24 14.77 20.27
C SER A 225 -17.07 15.50 20.97
N ILE A 226 -17.31 16.74 21.40
CA ILE A 226 -16.33 17.60 22.08
C ILE A 226 -16.07 17.14 23.52
N LYS A 227 -17.11 16.83 24.30
CA LYS A 227 -17.04 16.59 25.75
C LYS A 227 -16.84 15.11 26.12
N GLY A 228 -15.84 14.48 25.52
CA GLY A 228 -15.50 13.07 25.75
C GLY A 228 -15.97 12.12 24.65
N GLY A 229 -16.38 12.64 23.49
CA GLY A 229 -16.78 11.86 22.33
C GLY A 229 -15.67 11.69 21.30
N GLU A 230 -16.04 11.55 20.03
CA GLU A 230 -15.11 11.21 18.95
C GLU A 230 -13.99 12.23 18.79
N LEU A 231 -14.31 13.53 18.74
CA LEU A 231 -13.30 14.57 18.55
C LEU A 231 -12.29 14.59 19.71
N PHE A 232 -12.77 14.55 20.96
CA PHE A 232 -11.90 14.45 22.13
C PHE A 232 -10.94 13.25 22.06
N HIS A 233 -11.46 12.08 21.67
CA HIS A 233 -10.64 10.88 21.59
C HIS A 233 -9.53 10.96 20.53
N LEU A 234 -9.71 11.74 19.46
CA LEU A 234 -8.64 11.96 18.48
C LEU A 234 -7.44 12.66 19.12
N PHE A 235 -7.67 13.67 19.97
CA PHE A 235 -6.61 14.31 20.75
C PHE A 235 -5.97 13.34 21.74
N VAL A 236 -6.74 12.44 22.35
CA VAL A 236 -6.18 11.48 23.32
C VAL A 236 -5.27 10.45 22.65
N TYR A 237 -5.71 9.86 21.55
CA TYR A 237 -5.05 8.70 20.94
C TYR A 237 -3.96 9.03 19.93
N ASN A 238 -4.04 10.19 19.26
CA ASN A 238 -3.12 10.52 18.18
C ASN A 238 -2.11 11.60 18.63
N PRO A 239 -0.81 11.31 18.67
CA PRO A 239 0.25 12.30 18.88
C PRO A 239 0.27 13.44 17.86
N VAL A 240 -0.16 13.19 16.62
CA VAL A 240 -0.20 14.16 15.52
C VAL A 240 -1.61 14.14 14.93
N ASN A 241 -2.26 15.30 14.86
CA ASN A 241 -3.60 15.46 14.31
C ASN A 241 -3.63 16.59 13.27
N ILE A 242 -4.10 16.28 12.07
CA ILE A 242 -4.41 17.28 11.06
C ILE A 242 -5.91 17.23 10.85
N PHE A 243 -6.63 18.28 11.19
CA PHE A 243 -8.08 18.31 11.06
C PHE A 243 -8.49 18.98 9.75
N MET A 244 -9.43 18.33 9.05
CA MET A 244 -10.10 18.91 7.90
C MET A 244 -11.30 19.75 8.33
N THR A 245 -11.32 21.00 7.88
CA THR A 245 -12.47 21.92 7.90
C THR A 245 -12.58 22.62 6.55
N HIS A 246 -13.67 23.34 6.32
CA HIS A 246 -13.90 24.09 5.09
C HIS A 246 -14.30 25.52 5.41
N LEU A 247 -14.10 26.45 4.47
CA LEU A 247 -14.46 27.87 4.59
C LEU A 247 -15.86 28.08 5.16
N SER A 248 -16.84 27.31 4.72
CA SER A 248 -18.23 27.41 5.17
C SER A 248 -18.44 27.12 6.66
N ASN A 249 -17.52 26.39 7.31
CA ASN A 249 -17.58 26.10 8.74
C ASN A 249 -17.19 27.31 9.62
N TYR A 250 -16.61 28.35 9.00
CA TYR A 250 -16.18 29.58 9.67
C TYR A 250 -17.07 30.79 9.34
N GLY A 251 -17.94 30.67 8.33
CA GLY A 251 -19.01 31.65 8.11
C GLY A 251 -20.22 31.42 9.01
N ASN A 252 -21.14 32.38 9.02
CA ASN A 252 -22.44 32.30 9.73
C ASN A 252 -22.28 31.95 11.23
N ASP A 253 -22.70 30.76 11.69
CA ASP A 253 -22.65 30.36 13.11
C ASP A 253 -21.22 30.03 13.58
N ARG A 254 -20.22 30.01 12.69
CA ARG A 254 -18.79 29.81 13.03
C ARG A 254 -18.55 28.52 13.80
N LEU A 255 -19.22 27.44 13.41
CA LEU A 255 -19.21 26.17 14.13
C LEU A 255 -17.79 25.60 14.34
N ALA A 256 -16.86 25.81 13.39
CA ALA A 256 -15.48 25.39 13.56
C ALA A 256 -14.78 26.10 14.71
N LEU A 257 -14.95 27.42 14.85
CA LEU A 257 -14.35 28.19 15.94
C LEU A 257 -14.86 27.70 17.29
N TYR A 258 -16.19 27.54 17.41
CA TYR A 258 -16.81 26.98 18.61
C TYR A 258 -16.26 25.59 18.94
N THR A 259 -16.18 24.71 17.95
CA THR A 259 -15.77 23.31 18.11
C THR A 259 -14.34 23.21 18.62
N PHE A 260 -13.40 23.89 17.97
CA PHE A 260 -11.99 23.77 18.31
C PHE A 260 -11.61 24.51 19.60
N GLU A 261 -12.17 25.70 19.85
CA GLU A 261 -11.94 26.37 21.13
C GLU A 261 -12.50 25.55 22.29
N SER A 262 -13.67 24.93 22.12
CA SER A 262 -14.30 24.12 23.16
C SER A 262 -13.54 22.83 23.43
N VAL A 263 -13.11 22.09 22.39
CA VAL A 263 -12.36 20.85 22.60
C VAL A 263 -10.97 21.10 23.17
N ILE A 264 -10.28 22.17 22.75
CA ILE A 264 -8.97 22.53 23.31
C ILE A 264 -9.10 22.84 24.80
N LYS A 265 -10.07 23.68 25.19
CA LYS A 265 -10.36 23.96 26.61
C LYS A 265 -10.70 22.69 27.38
N PHE A 266 -11.50 21.81 26.78
CA PHE A 266 -11.90 20.56 27.41
C PHE A 266 -10.72 19.60 27.62
N VAL A 267 -9.86 19.44 26.60
CA VAL A 267 -8.63 18.61 26.69
C VAL A 267 -7.72 19.13 27.80
N GLN A 268 -7.50 20.44 27.90
CA GLN A 268 -6.66 21.03 28.94
C GLN A 268 -7.24 20.89 30.35
N CYS A 269 -8.56 20.94 30.47
CA CYS A 269 -9.24 20.81 31.76
C CYS A 269 -9.20 19.37 32.29
N TRP A 270 -9.29 18.38 31.40
CA TRP A 270 -9.49 16.96 31.77
C TRP A 270 -8.26 16.07 31.56
N THR A 271 -7.16 16.59 31.01
CA THR A 271 -5.96 15.81 30.71
C THR A 271 -4.68 16.62 30.94
N ASN A 272 -3.55 15.93 31.08
CA ASN A 272 -2.22 16.55 31.13
C ASN A 272 -1.59 16.69 29.72
N LEU A 273 -2.39 16.62 28.65
CA LEU A 273 -1.88 16.72 27.29
C LEU A 273 -1.42 18.14 26.98
N GLN A 274 -0.26 18.24 26.35
CA GLN A 274 0.34 19.51 25.96
C GLN A 274 0.18 19.69 24.45
N LEU A 275 -0.54 20.73 24.05
CA LEU A 275 -0.87 20.97 22.65
C LEU A 275 0.14 21.93 22.00
N PHE A 276 0.58 21.60 20.79
CA PHE A 276 1.52 22.39 19.99
C PHE A 276 1.10 22.44 18.52
N THR A 277 1.59 23.42 17.78
CA THR A 277 1.47 23.45 16.32
C THR A 277 2.85 23.61 15.70
N LEU A 278 3.10 22.86 14.63
CA LEU A 278 4.31 22.95 13.82
C LEU A 278 3.92 23.26 12.37
N PRO A 279 4.78 23.97 11.61
CA PRO A 279 4.63 24.10 10.17
C PRO A 279 4.51 22.72 9.50
N PRO A 280 3.74 22.57 8.40
CA PRO A 280 3.44 21.27 7.80
C PRO A 280 4.66 20.38 7.51
N LEU A 281 5.78 20.97 7.06
CA LEU A 281 7.04 20.25 6.80
C LEU A 281 7.62 19.64 8.08
N GLN A 282 7.74 20.44 9.14
CA GLN A 282 8.27 19.99 10.43
C GLN A 282 7.33 18.99 11.10
N LEU A 283 6.01 19.18 10.92
CA LEU A 283 5.00 18.24 11.39
C LEU A 283 5.15 16.87 10.73
N ALA A 284 5.43 16.85 9.42
CA ALA A 284 5.67 15.62 8.69
C ALA A 284 6.94 14.90 9.15
N ASP A 285 8.04 15.63 9.31
CA ASP A 285 9.28 15.07 9.85
C ASP A 285 9.04 14.47 11.24
N LYS A 286 8.30 15.16 12.10
CA LYS A 286 7.93 14.67 13.42
C LYS A 286 7.07 13.40 13.36
N TYR A 287 6.13 13.33 12.40
CA TYR A 287 5.29 12.15 12.19
C TYR A 287 6.13 10.92 11.85
N PHE A 288 6.96 10.99 10.81
CA PHE A 288 7.76 9.83 10.37
C PHE A 288 8.94 9.51 11.29
N GLN A 289 9.39 10.44 12.13
CA GLN A 289 10.27 10.12 13.27
C GLN A 289 9.56 9.31 14.34
N THR A 290 8.27 9.55 14.54
CA THR A 290 7.45 8.84 15.54
C THR A 290 6.99 7.48 15.01
N TYR A 291 6.70 7.38 13.71
CA TYR A 291 6.19 6.20 13.02
C TYR A 291 7.07 5.84 11.81
N PRO A 292 8.34 5.44 12.01
CA PRO A 292 9.26 5.15 10.91
C PRO A 292 8.76 4.02 10.00
N GLU A 293 8.05 3.04 10.56
CA GLU A 293 7.46 1.91 9.84
C GLU A 293 6.36 2.32 8.87
N GLU A 294 5.71 3.47 9.08
CA GLU A 294 4.68 4.00 8.19
C GLU A 294 5.25 4.73 6.99
N SER A 295 6.57 4.89 6.89
CA SER A 295 7.21 5.43 5.70
C SER A 295 6.95 4.55 4.47
N ASP A 296 6.91 3.23 4.69
CA ASP A 296 6.63 2.25 3.65
C ASP A 296 5.12 2.21 3.33
N PRO A 297 4.71 2.49 2.09
CA PRO A 297 3.29 2.42 1.74
C PRO A 297 2.77 0.99 1.84
N VAL A 298 1.46 0.88 1.98
CA VAL A 298 0.69 -0.36 1.86
C VAL A 298 -0.44 -0.09 0.86
N TRP A 299 -0.27 -0.55 -0.37
CA TRP A 299 -1.25 -0.39 -1.43
C TRP A 299 -2.46 -1.29 -1.22
N MET A 300 -3.58 -0.71 -0.78
CA MET A 300 -4.86 -1.40 -0.64
C MET A 300 -5.53 -1.56 -2.01
N ASN A 301 -6.47 -2.49 -2.10
CA ASN A 301 -7.34 -2.61 -3.26
C ASN A 301 -8.33 -1.43 -3.36
N PRO A 302 -8.20 -0.53 -4.36
CA PRO A 302 -9.10 0.62 -4.50
C PRO A 302 -10.56 0.20 -4.74
N CYS A 303 -10.79 -1.02 -5.22
CA CYS A 303 -12.11 -1.53 -5.57
C CYS A 303 -12.97 -1.93 -4.38
N ASN A 304 -12.34 -2.17 -3.23
CA ASN A 304 -13.03 -2.58 -2.01
C ASN A 304 -13.80 -1.41 -1.36
N ASP A 305 -13.43 -0.17 -1.68
CA ASP A 305 -14.10 1.02 -1.16
C ASP A 305 -14.84 1.76 -2.29
N LYS A 306 -16.10 2.15 -2.05
CA LYS A 306 -16.89 2.92 -3.02
C LYS A 306 -16.31 4.31 -3.25
N ARG A 307 -15.79 4.94 -2.19
CA ARG A 307 -15.17 6.26 -2.24
C ARG A 307 -13.89 6.22 -3.06
N HIS A 308 -12.99 5.26 -2.78
CA HIS A 308 -11.75 5.10 -3.54
C HIS A 308 -12.03 4.90 -5.03
N ARG A 309 -13.00 4.07 -5.42
CA ARG A 309 -13.42 3.92 -6.83
C ARG A 309 -13.92 5.23 -7.45
N ALA A 310 -14.68 6.02 -6.71
CA ALA A 310 -15.26 7.27 -7.22
C ALA A 310 -14.21 8.36 -7.47
N ILE A 311 -13.04 8.30 -6.81
CA ILE A 311 -11.94 9.25 -6.97
C ILE A 311 -10.71 8.65 -7.67
N TRP A 312 -10.90 7.50 -8.33
CA TRP A 312 -9.87 6.80 -9.10
C TRP A 312 -10.05 7.07 -10.59
N SER A 313 -8.94 7.17 -11.32
CA SER A 313 -8.94 7.46 -12.76
C SER A 313 -9.83 6.48 -13.54
N ALA A 314 -10.71 7.00 -14.40
CA ALA A 314 -11.63 6.21 -15.21
C ALA A 314 -10.93 5.24 -16.20
N ALA A 315 -9.68 5.53 -16.56
CA ALA A 315 -8.84 4.62 -17.37
C ALA A 315 -8.45 3.32 -16.65
N LYS A 316 -8.65 3.23 -15.33
CA LYS A 316 -8.27 2.08 -14.50
C LYS A 316 -9.49 1.24 -14.16
N SER A 317 -9.30 -0.07 -14.08
CA SER A 317 -10.38 -1.01 -13.78
C SER A 317 -9.95 -2.06 -12.77
N CYS A 318 -10.89 -2.47 -11.92
CA CYS A 318 -10.73 -3.58 -10.99
C CYS A 318 -10.43 -4.91 -11.70
N GLU A 319 -10.85 -5.04 -12.96
CA GLU A 319 -10.61 -6.23 -13.77
C GLU A 319 -9.19 -6.30 -14.33
N GLN A 320 -8.37 -5.23 -14.20
CA GLN A 320 -6.95 -5.25 -14.55
C GLN A 320 -6.08 -5.92 -13.48
N LEU A 321 -6.60 -6.12 -12.26
CA LEU A 321 -5.83 -6.76 -11.19
C LEU A 321 -5.82 -8.29 -11.35
N PRO A 322 -4.67 -8.97 -11.13
CA PRO A 322 -4.60 -10.42 -11.25
C PRO A 322 -5.47 -11.13 -10.21
N LYS A 323 -6.18 -12.16 -10.66
CA LYS A 323 -7.04 -13.00 -9.83
C LYS A 323 -6.26 -14.10 -9.12
N PHE A 324 -5.04 -14.40 -9.57
CA PHE A 324 -4.16 -15.34 -8.91
C PHE A 324 -2.67 -15.03 -9.13
N LEU A 325 -1.83 -15.53 -8.22
CA LEU A 325 -0.38 -15.33 -8.22
C LEU A 325 0.33 -16.69 -8.20
N VAL A 326 1.31 -16.86 -9.08
CA VAL A 326 2.27 -17.98 -8.98
C VAL A 326 3.49 -17.48 -8.21
N ILE A 327 3.56 -17.82 -6.92
CA ILE A 327 4.45 -17.16 -5.95
C ILE A 327 5.86 -17.76 -5.89
N GLY A 328 6.10 -18.93 -6.51
CA GLY A 328 7.41 -19.59 -6.50
C GLY A 328 7.40 -20.96 -5.81
N PRO A 329 8.49 -21.33 -5.12
CA PRO A 329 9.79 -20.66 -5.09
C PRO A 329 10.56 -20.75 -6.43
N GLN A 330 11.73 -20.11 -6.49
CA GLN A 330 12.63 -20.23 -7.63
C GLN A 330 13.11 -21.68 -7.82
N LYS A 331 13.33 -22.06 -9.08
CA LYS A 331 13.92 -23.35 -9.51
C LYS A 331 13.03 -24.58 -9.36
N THR A 332 11.72 -24.41 -9.18
CA THR A 332 10.76 -25.52 -9.01
C THR A 332 9.91 -25.83 -10.23
N GLY A 333 10.05 -25.08 -11.33
CA GLY A 333 9.27 -25.28 -12.56
C GLY A 333 8.30 -24.14 -12.90
N THR A 334 8.37 -23.01 -12.20
CA THR A 334 7.45 -21.87 -12.37
C THR A 334 7.33 -21.35 -13.81
N THR A 335 8.41 -21.31 -14.60
CA THR A 335 8.34 -20.89 -16.01
C THR A 335 7.63 -21.93 -16.89
N ALA A 336 7.72 -23.23 -16.55
CA ALA A 336 6.95 -24.26 -17.25
C ALA A 336 5.46 -24.10 -16.97
N LEU A 337 5.09 -23.95 -15.70
CA LEU A 337 3.72 -23.69 -15.30
C LEU A 337 3.16 -22.42 -15.97
N TYR A 338 3.92 -21.31 -15.95
CA TYR A 338 3.58 -20.08 -16.66
C TYR A 338 3.27 -20.34 -18.13
N THR A 339 4.15 -21.07 -18.82
CA THR A 339 3.99 -21.36 -20.25
C THR A 339 2.74 -22.19 -20.52
N PHE A 340 2.45 -23.18 -19.67
CA PHE A 340 1.24 -23.99 -19.78
C PHE A 340 -0.02 -23.16 -19.51
N LEU A 341 -0.04 -22.35 -18.46
CA LEU A 341 -1.15 -21.43 -18.16
C LEU A 341 -1.46 -20.49 -19.33
N SER A 342 -0.43 -19.95 -19.98
CA SER A 342 -0.58 -19.07 -21.15
C SER A 342 -1.17 -19.75 -22.39
N MET A 343 -1.31 -21.07 -22.41
CA MET A 343 -2.03 -21.78 -23.48
C MET A 343 -3.54 -21.71 -23.31
N HIS A 344 -4.04 -21.41 -22.11
CA HIS A 344 -5.45 -21.41 -21.82
C HIS A 344 -6.15 -20.15 -22.38
N PRO A 345 -7.22 -20.27 -23.19
CA PRO A 345 -7.83 -19.12 -23.84
C PRO A 345 -8.42 -18.09 -22.85
N ALA A 346 -8.85 -18.53 -21.68
CA ALA A 346 -9.39 -17.67 -20.62
C ALA A 346 -8.32 -17.11 -19.64
N ILE A 347 -7.06 -17.53 -19.73
CA ILE A 347 -6.00 -17.05 -18.82
C ILE A 347 -5.11 -16.08 -19.59
N VAL A 348 -4.83 -14.93 -18.98
CA VAL A 348 -3.94 -13.93 -19.58
C VAL A 348 -2.86 -13.55 -18.58
N SER A 349 -1.62 -13.66 -19.02
CA SER A 349 -0.45 -13.24 -18.25
C SER A 349 -0.31 -11.72 -18.27
N ASN A 350 0.46 -11.19 -17.31
CA ASN A 350 1.12 -9.90 -17.45
C ASN A 350 1.94 -9.79 -18.76
N TYR A 351 2.11 -8.56 -19.24
CA TYR A 351 3.11 -8.18 -20.23
C TYR A 351 4.53 -8.42 -19.70
N PRO A 352 5.50 -8.76 -20.58
CA PRO A 352 6.87 -9.00 -20.15
C PRO A 352 7.56 -7.71 -19.72
N SER A 353 8.35 -7.80 -18.66
CA SER A 353 9.29 -6.76 -18.21
C SER A 353 10.59 -6.83 -19.01
N PRO A 354 11.17 -5.70 -19.45
CA PRO A 354 12.49 -5.69 -20.07
C PRO A 354 13.61 -6.11 -19.10
N GLU A 355 13.41 -5.94 -17.79
CA GLU A 355 14.42 -6.26 -16.76
C GLU A 355 14.24 -7.66 -16.16
N THR A 356 12.98 -8.08 -15.97
CA THR A 356 12.61 -9.28 -15.21
C THR A 356 11.86 -10.33 -16.05
N PHE A 357 11.79 -10.12 -17.37
CA PHE A 357 11.19 -11.04 -18.35
C PHE A 357 9.74 -11.36 -18.01
N GLU A 358 9.38 -12.63 -17.78
CA GLU A 358 8.03 -13.04 -17.45
C GLU A 358 7.57 -12.60 -16.05
N GLU A 359 8.48 -12.23 -15.15
CA GLU A 359 8.17 -11.88 -13.76
C GLU A 359 7.95 -10.38 -13.59
N VAL A 360 6.92 -9.96 -12.85
CA VAL A 360 6.67 -8.55 -12.55
C VAL A 360 7.53 -8.10 -11.37
N GLN A 361 7.68 -8.95 -10.34
CA GLN A 361 8.43 -8.68 -9.13
C GLN A 361 8.02 -7.35 -8.46
N PHE A 362 6.70 -7.14 -8.28
CA PHE A 362 6.15 -5.94 -7.67
C PHE A 362 6.21 -5.97 -6.16
N PHE A 363 5.68 -7.02 -5.52
CA PHE A 363 5.53 -7.07 -4.06
C PHE A 363 6.87 -7.23 -3.32
N ASN A 364 7.93 -7.66 -4.02
CA ASN A 364 9.27 -7.82 -3.47
C ASN A 364 10.17 -6.63 -3.82
N GLY A 365 10.84 -6.06 -2.81
CA GLY A 365 11.92 -5.09 -3.02
C GLY A 365 11.46 -3.74 -3.58
N ARG A 366 12.22 -3.22 -4.55
CA ARG A 366 12.20 -1.80 -4.96
C ARG A 366 11.04 -1.41 -5.89
N ASN A 367 10.54 -2.35 -6.69
CA ASN A 367 9.45 -2.08 -7.64
C ASN A 367 8.14 -1.71 -6.92
N TYR A 368 7.94 -2.19 -5.70
CA TYR A 368 6.78 -1.87 -4.88
C TYR A 368 6.58 -0.36 -4.69
N TYR A 369 7.68 0.38 -4.57
CA TYR A 369 7.68 1.84 -4.37
C TYR A 369 7.43 2.63 -5.66
N LYS A 370 7.33 1.97 -6.82
CA LYS A 370 6.91 2.60 -8.08
C LYS A 370 5.39 2.86 -8.12
N GLY A 371 4.63 2.35 -7.14
CA GLY A 371 3.20 2.61 -6.99
C GLY A 371 2.31 1.60 -7.70
N LEU A 372 1.01 1.67 -7.40
CA LEU A 372 -0.01 0.77 -7.95
C LEU A 372 -0.13 0.90 -9.48
N ASP A 373 0.00 2.11 -10.02
CA ASP A 373 -0.08 2.36 -11.46
C ASP A 373 1.00 1.61 -12.23
N TRP A 374 2.22 1.57 -11.70
CA TRP A 374 3.32 0.80 -12.28
C TRP A 374 2.97 -0.69 -12.36
N TYR A 375 2.36 -1.25 -11.32
CA TYR A 375 1.95 -2.65 -11.30
C TYR A 375 0.82 -2.93 -12.29
N MET A 376 -0.19 -2.07 -12.34
CA MET A 376 -1.35 -2.25 -13.22
C MET A 376 -1.01 -2.13 -14.71
N ASN A 377 0.01 -1.34 -15.06
CA ASN A 377 0.49 -1.20 -16.44
C ASN A 377 1.07 -2.50 -17.02
N PHE A 378 1.33 -3.52 -16.19
CA PHE A 378 1.70 -4.85 -16.67
C PHE A 378 0.50 -5.66 -17.15
N PHE A 379 -0.73 -5.22 -16.93
CA PHE A 379 -1.93 -5.99 -17.23
C PHE A 379 -2.76 -5.31 -18.33
N PRO A 380 -3.37 -6.10 -19.23
CA PRO A 380 -4.23 -5.54 -20.26
C PRO A 380 -5.48 -4.92 -19.64
N VAL A 381 -5.93 -3.78 -20.20
CA VAL A 381 -7.24 -3.21 -19.90
C VAL A 381 -8.33 -4.08 -20.53
N PRO A 382 -9.20 -4.75 -19.75
CA PRO A 382 -10.22 -5.61 -20.33
C PRO A 382 -11.25 -4.73 -21.06
N LYS A 383 -11.31 -4.85 -22.39
CA LYS A 383 -12.21 -4.02 -23.19
C LYS A 383 -13.66 -4.48 -23.18
N ASN A 384 -13.95 -5.78 -22.99
CA ASN A 384 -15.33 -6.31 -23.13
C ASN A 384 -15.57 -7.74 -22.57
N SER A 385 -14.75 -8.29 -21.66
CA SER A 385 -15.02 -9.63 -21.11
C SER A 385 -14.59 -9.76 -19.66
N THR A 386 -15.56 -10.09 -18.81
CA THR A 386 -15.39 -10.50 -17.41
C THR A 386 -14.82 -11.91 -17.26
N ASP A 387 -14.60 -12.63 -18.38
CA ASP A 387 -14.26 -14.05 -18.36
C ASP A 387 -12.75 -14.32 -18.42
N LYS A 388 -11.92 -13.27 -18.41
CA LYS A 388 -10.46 -13.41 -18.43
C LYS A 388 -9.89 -13.43 -17.01
N TYR A 389 -9.05 -14.43 -16.74
CA TYR A 389 -8.32 -14.60 -15.50
C TYR A 389 -6.91 -14.07 -15.68
N LEU A 390 -6.68 -12.87 -15.16
CA LEU A 390 -5.35 -12.27 -15.15
C LEU A 390 -4.48 -12.92 -14.08
N PHE A 391 -3.21 -13.15 -14.38
CA PHE A 391 -2.24 -13.67 -13.42
C PHE A 391 -0.84 -13.12 -13.65
N GLU A 392 -0.03 -13.17 -12.60
CA GLU A 392 1.41 -13.00 -12.71
C GLU A 392 2.16 -14.15 -12.05
N LYS A 393 3.44 -14.28 -12.40
CA LYS A 393 4.35 -15.27 -11.84
C LYS A 393 5.65 -14.61 -11.45
N SER A 394 5.91 -14.52 -10.15
CA SER A 394 7.13 -13.94 -9.59
C SER A 394 7.67 -14.88 -8.53
N ALA A 395 8.70 -15.67 -8.89
CA ALA A 395 9.15 -16.78 -8.05
C ALA A 395 9.90 -16.32 -6.78
N THR A 396 10.23 -15.04 -6.71
CA THR A 396 10.82 -14.33 -5.57
C THR A 396 9.79 -13.93 -4.50
N TYR A 397 8.50 -14.17 -4.73
CA TYR A 397 7.46 -13.84 -3.76
C TYR A 397 7.42 -14.83 -2.60
N PHE A 398 7.68 -16.10 -2.86
CA PHE A 398 7.55 -17.19 -1.89
C PHE A 398 8.31 -16.93 -0.59
N ASP A 399 9.58 -16.54 -0.69
CA ASP A 399 10.50 -16.34 0.45
C ASP A 399 10.57 -14.88 0.94
N GLY A 400 9.75 -13.96 0.40
CA GLY A 400 9.77 -12.57 0.79
C GLY A 400 9.00 -12.29 2.09
N ASP A 401 9.64 -11.59 3.03
CA ASP A 401 9.05 -11.34 4.36
C ASP A 401 7.81 -10.44 4.32
N LEU A 402 7.87 -9.32 3.60
CA LEU A 402 6.74 -8.37 3.49
C LEU A 402 5.76 -8.73 2.37
N VAL A 403 6.10 -9.71 1.53
CA VAL A 403 5.35 -10.02 0.31
C VAL A 403 3.92 -10.48 0.62
N PRO A 404 3.66 -11.42 1.55
CA PRO A 404 2.30 -11.84 1.86
C PRO A 404 1.38 -10.70 2.32
N MET A 405 1.89 -9.82 3.19
CA MET A 405 1.16 -8.64 3.67
C MET A 405 0.80 -7.69 2.53
N ARG A 406 1.79 -7.34 1.70
CA ARG A 406 1.62 -6.40 0.57
C ARG A 406 0.69 -6.99 -0.50
N ALA A 407 0.84 -8.27 -0.81
CA ALA A 407 -0.02 -8.99 -1.74
C ALA A 407 -1.47 -9.05 -1.22
N HIS A 408 -1.68 -9.37 0.06
CA HIS A 408 -3.02 -9.45 0.64
C HIS A 408 -3.71 -8.09 0.73
N ALA A 409 -2.97 -7.01 1.04
CA ALA A 409 -3.52 -5.66 1.07
C ALA A 409 -4.14 -5.26 -0.28
N LEU A 410 -3.46 -5.58 -1.39
CA LEU A 410 -3.93 -5.26 -2.74
C LEU A 410 -4.88 -6.32 -3.32
N LEU A 411 -4.62 -7.60 -3.05
CA LEU A 411 -5.26 -8.75 -3.69
C LEU A 411 -5.76 -9.76 -2.64
N PRO A 412 -6.68 -9.37 -1.74
CA PRO A 412 -7.11 -10.23 -0.64
C PRO A 412 -7.85 -11.49 -1.13
N ALA A 413 -8.55 -11.39 -2.26
CA ALA A 413 -9.29 -12.49 -2.86
C ALA A 413 -8.47 -13.36 -3.82
N ALA A 414 -7.18 -13.03 -4.06
CA ALA A 414 -6.38 -13.78 -5.03
C ALA A 414 -6.17 -15.24 -4.60
N LYS A 415 -6.10 -16.13 -5.58
CA LYS A 415 -5.59 -17.49 -5.38
C LYS A 415 -4.07 -17.49 -5.46
N LEU A 416 -3.42 -18.33 -4.67
CA LEU A 416 -1.98 -18.51 -4.61
C LEU A 416 -1.62 -19.89 -5.14
N ILE A 417 -0.61 -19.95 -5.99
CA ILE A 417 -0.09 -21.19 -6.54
C ILE A 417 1.40 -21.26 -6.25
N THR A 418 1.82 -22.34 -5.60
CA THR A 418 3.23 -22.63 -5.30
C THR A 418 3.60 -24.01 -5.82
N ILE A 419 4.86 -24.20 -6.20
CA ILE A 419 5.37 -25.48 -6.72
C ILE A 419 6.54 -25.92 -5.87
N LEU A 420 6.46 -27.10 -5.27
CA LEU A 420 7.52 -27.63 -4.40
C LEU A 420 8.18 -28.85 -5.03
N ILE A 421 9.51 -28.88 -4.98
CA ILE A 421 10.36 -30.05 -5.28
C ILE A 421 11.26 -30.31 -4.07
N SER A 422 11.98 -31.44 -4.04
CA SER A 422 12.99 -31.69 -3.00
C SER A 422 13.89 -30.47 -2.77
N PRO A 423 13.97 -29.93 -1.54
CA PRO A 423 14.70 -28.70 -1.26
C PRO A 423 16.18 -28.82 -1.57
N ILE A 424 16.73 -30.04 -1.50
CA ILE A 424 18.09 -30.40 -1.90
C ILE A 424 18.30 -30.13 -3.40
N LYS A 425 17.42 -30.68 -4.26
CA LYS A 425 17.46 -30.45 -5.71
C LYS A 425 17.27 -28.98 -6.05
N ARG A 426 16.37 -28.30 -5.34
CA ARG A 426 16.10 -26.86 -5.52
C ARG A 426 17.33 -26.01 -5.20
N ALA A 427 18.01 -26.26 -4.08
CA ALA A 427 19.23 -25.56 -3.69
C ALA A 427 20.36 -25.75 -4.70
N TYR A 428 20.55 -26.98 -5.20
CA TYR A 428 21.56 -27.27 -6.22
C TYR A 428 21.24 -26.64 -7.58
N SER A 429 19.98 -26.68 -7.99
CA SER A 429 19.50 -26.00 -9.18
C SER A 429 19.70 -24.49 -9.11
N TRP A 430 19.63 -23.88 -7.91
CA TRP A 430 19.99 -22.48 -7.70
C TRP A 430 21.50 -22.24 -7.83
N TYR A 431 22.35 -23.07 -7.23
CA TYR A 431 23.80 -22.99 -7.41
C TYR A 431 24.20 -23.07 -8.89
N GLN A 432 23.69 -24.07 -9.62
CA GLN A 432 23.94 -24.22 -11.05
C GLN A 432 23.33 -23.09 -11.89
N HIS A 433 22.27 -22.46 -11.40
CA HIS A 433 21.73 -21.25 -12.00
C HIS A 433 22.73 -20.10 -11.93
N MET A 434 23.32 -19.86 -10.75
CA MET A 434 24.30 -18.81 -10.52
C MET A 434 25.60 -19.03 -11.31
N ARG A 435 26.10 -20.28 -11.37
CA ARG A 435 27.22 -20.63 -12.25
C ARG A 435 26.95 -20.31 -13.71
N GLY A 436 25.76 -20.64 -14.20
CA GLY A 436 25.37 -20.31 -15.58
C GLY A 436 25.21 -18.81 -15.84
N HIS A 437 25.09 -17.98 -14.80
CA HIS A 437 25.12 -16.51 -14.88
C HIS A 437 26.51 -15.94 -14.60
N LYS A 438 27.55 -16.79 -14.52
CA LYS A 438 28.94 -16.42 -14.25
C LYS A 438 29.12 -15.69 -12.92
N ASP A 439 28.34 -16.03 -11.91
CA ASP A 439 28.56 -15.53 -10.55
C ASP A 439 29.91 -15.98 -10.02
N GLN A 440 30.75 -15.03 -9.59
CA GLN A 440 32.13 -15.32 -9.22
C GLN A 440 32.24 -16.25 -8.02
N THR A 441 31.34 -16.13 -7.04
CA THR A 441 31.35 -17.00 -5.85
C THR A 441 30.96 -18.42 -6.25
N ALA A 442 29.91 -18.57 -7.06
CA ALA A 442 29.47 -19.89 -7.53
C ALA A 442 30.50 -20.58 -8.45
N LEU A 443 31.34 -19.81 -9.14
CA LEU A 443 32.44 -20.34 -9.98
C LEU A 443 33.68 -20.71 -9.17
N ASN A 444 34.00 -19.93 -8.13
CA ASN A 444 35.21 -20.13 -7.31
C ASN A 444 35.06 -21.24 -6.27
N TYR A 445 33.83 -21.50 -5.80
CA TYR A 445 33.57 -22.48 -4.75
C TYR A 445 32.68 -23.63 -5.26
N SER A 446 32.98 -24.83 -4.78
CA SER A 446 32.14 -26.01 -4.94
C SER A 446 30.81 -25.84 -4.20
N PHE A 447 29.80 -26.62 -4.59
CA PHE A 447 28.51 -26.59 -3.91
C PHE A 447 28.63 -26.98 -2.43
N GLN A 448 29.51 -27.94 -2.11
CA GLN A 448 29.77 -28.39 -0.73
C GLN A 448 30.31 -27.25 0.13
N GLU A 449 31.33 -26.53 -0.35
CA GLU A 449 31.93 -25.40 0.36
C GLU A 449 30.91 -24.28 0.60
N ILE A 450 30.02 -24.03 -0.36
CA ILE A 450 28.97 -23.03 -0.23
C ILE A 450 27.97 -23.43 0.86
N VAL A 451 27.41 -24.64 0.80
CA VAL A 451 26.33 -25.03 1.73
C VAL A 451 26.82 -25.30 3.15
N THR A 452 28.10 -25.65 3.32
CA THR A 452 28.73 -25.88 4.63
C THR A 452 29.46 -24.66 5.18
N ALA A 453 29.51 -23.54 4.43
CA ALA A 453 30.16 -22.32 4.89
C ALA A 453 29.58 -21.87 6.23
N GLY A 454 30.45 -21.56 7.21
CA GLY A 454 30.04 -21.06 8.52
C GLY A 454 29.64 -19.58 8.52
N ASP A 455 28.97 -19.13 9.58
CA ASP A 455 28.47 -17.75 9.69
C ASP A 455 29.56 -16.68 9.81
N ARG A 456 30.78 -17.08 10.17
CA ARG A 456 31.97 -16.20 10.22
C ARG A 456 32.71 -16.10 8.88
N GLY A 457 32.25 -16.77 7.83
CA GLY A 457 32.88 -16.75 6.50
C GLY A 457 32.66 -15.46 5.71
N HIS A 458 33.28 -15.39 4.52
CA HIS A 458 33.14 -14.26 3.59
C HIS A 458 31.67 -13.93 3.26
N LYS A 459 31.32 -12.64 3.26
CA LYS A 459 29.95 -12.15 3.06
C LYS A 459 29.27 -12.74 1.81
N ALA A 460 29.92 -12.68 0.65
CA ALA A 460 29.38 -13.19 -0.61
C ALA A 460 29.09 -14.70 -0.57
N LEU A 461 29.96 -15.47 0.09
CA LEU A 461 29.77 -16.91 0.28
C LEU A 461 28.54 -17.20 1.16
N ARG A 462 28.39 -16.48 2.28
CA ARG A 462 27.22 -16.61 3.16
C ARG A 462 25.91 -16.19 2.46
N GLU A 463 25.94 -15.13 1.66
CA GLU A 463 24.78 -14.68 0.90
C GLU A 463 24.33 -15.74 -0.10
N LEU A 464 25.28 -16.32 -0.87
CA LEU A 464 24.97 -17.40 -1.81
C LEU A 464 24.46 -18.66 -1.08
N ARG A 465 25.10 -19.05 0.03
CA ARG A 465 24.64 -20.13 0.91
C ARG A 465 23.19 -19.90 1.33
N ASN A 466 22.87 -18.71 1.84
CA ASN A 466 21.53 -18.40 2.32
C ASN A 466 20.50 -18.42 1.18
N ARG A 467 20.84 -17.91 -0.02
CA ARG A 467 19.96 -17.98 -1.20
C ARG A 467 19.75 -19.43 -1.72
N CYS A 468 20.75 -20.29 -1.55
CA CYS A 468 20.63 -21.73 -1.79
C CYS A 468 19.71 -22.38 -0.75
N LEU A 469 19.95 -22.16 0.54
CA LEU A 469 19.33 -22.96 1.60
C LEU A 469 17.97 -22.45 2.07
N MET A 470 17.86 -21.15 2.41
CA MET A 470 16.71 -20.60 3.14
C MET A 470 15.38 -20.70 2.38
N PRO A 471 15.30 -20.47 1.05
CA PRO A 471 14.02 -20.62 0.35
C PRO A 471 13.55 -22.08 0.23
N GLY A 472 14.38 -23.06 0.62
CA GLY A 472 14.02 -24.47 0.78
C GLY A 472 13.29 -24.80 2.09
N MET A 473 13.24 -23.86 3.04
CA MET A 473 12.51 -24.03 4.32
C MET A 473 11.00 -23.81 4.12
N TYR A 474 10.37 -24.67 3.32
CA TYR A 474 9.04 -24.42 2.76
C TYR A 474 7.96 -24.16 3.81
N ALA A 475 7.93 -24.91 4.92
CA ALA A 475 6.92 -24.77 5.97
C ALA A 475 6.87 -23.34 6.54
N GLN A 476 8.04 -22.77 6.86
CA GLN A 476 8.16 -21.42 7.41
C GLN A 476 7.57 -20.36 6.46
N HIS A 477 7.87 -20.46 5.17
CA HIS A 477 7.38 -19.50 4.18
C HIS A 477 5.88 -19.68 3.94
N LEU A 478 5.39 -20.92 3.89
CA LEU A 478 3.96 -21.22 3.78
C LEU A 478 3.17 -20.69 4.97
N ASP A 479 3.66 -20.86 6.20
CA ASP A 479 3.01 -20.32 7.40
C ASP A 479 2.88 -18.79 7.34
N ARG A 480 3.89 -18.09 6.78
CA ARG A 480 3.82 -16.64 6.55
C ARG A 480 2.71 -16.27 5.58
N TRP A 481 2.56 -17.01 4.47
CA TRP A 481 1.46 -16.79 3.52
C TRP A 481 0.09 -17.10 4.15
N LEU A 482 0.00 -18.19 4.92
CA LEU A 482 -1.23 -18.63 5.59
C LEU A 482 -1.66 -17.72 6.76
N SER A 483 -0.78 -16.83 7.22
CA SER A 483 -1.13 -15.78 8.17
C SER A 483 -2.00 -14.67 7.56
N TYR A 484 -2.03 -14.57 6.22
CA TYR A 484 -2.82 -13.58 5.48
C TYR A 484 -3.88 -14.22 4.58
N TYR A 485 -3.60 -15.38 3.98
CA TYR A 485 -4.50 -16.05 3.05
C TYR A 485 -5.11 -17.31 3.66
N SER A 486 -6.38 -17.57 3.34
CA SER A 486 -7.02 -18.80 3.76
C SER A 486 -6.40 -20.02 3.08
N PRO A 487 -6.30 -21.19 3.74
CA PRO A 487 -5.83 -22.44 3.12
C PRO A 487 -6.50 -22.77 1.77
N GLN A 488 -7.78 -22.46 1.60
CA GLN A 488 -8.55 -22.70 0.37
C GLN A 488 -8.17 -21.76 -0.78
N GLN A 489 -7.37 -20.73 -0.50
CA GLN A 489 -6.77 -19.86 -1.51
C GLN A 489 -5.39 -20.34 -1.96
N LEU A 490 -4.83 -21.40 -1.37
CA LEU A 490 -3.49 -21.90 -1.70
C LEU A 490 -3.58 -23.26 -2.41
N LEU A 491 -2.93 -23.37 -3.57
CA LEU A 491 -2.65 -24.63 -4.26
C LEU A 491 -1.16 -24.93 -4.20
N ILE A 492 -0.81 -26.11 -3.68
CA ILE A 492 0.55 -26.63 -3.64
C ILE A 492 0.70 -27.70 -4.71
N ILE A 493 1.56 -27.45 -5.69
CA ILE A 493 1.85 -28.36 -6.80
C ILE A 493 3.11 -29.17 -6.46
N ASP A 494 3.05 -30.48 -6.64
CA ASP A 494 4.25 -31.32 -6.68
C ASP A 494 4.99 -31.06 -8.01
N GLY A 495 6.18 -30.50 -7.91
CA GLY A 495 6.99 -30.17 -9.09
C GLY A 495 7.56 -31.40 -9.82
N GLU A 496 7.65 -32.57 -9.17
CA GLU A 496 7.96 -33.81 -9.88
C GLU A 496 6.74 -34.29 -10.70
N GLU A 497 5.52 -34.16 -10.16
CA GLU A 497 4.28 -34.41 -10.93
C GLU A 497 4.15 -33.44 -12.11
N LEU A 498 4.43 -32.15 -11.91
CA LEU A 498 4.44 -31.16 -13.02
C LEU A 498 5.43 -31.54 -14.13
N LYS A 499 6.53 -32.19 -13.78
CA LYS A 499 7.54 -32.64 -14.74
C LYS A 499 7.11 -33.92 -15.46
N SER A 500 6.54 -34.89 -14.76
CA SER A 500 6.21 -36.22 -15.30
C SER A 500 4.81 -36.32 -15.91
N ASP A 501 3.84 -35.60 -15.36
CA ASP A 501 2.44 -35.55 -15.79
C ASP A 501 1.85 -34.13 -15.61
N PRO A 502 2.27 -33.17 -16.45
CA PRO A 502 1.73 -31.81 -16.40
C PRO A 502 0.23 -31.76 -16.74
N VAL A 503 -0.34 -32.76 -17.43
CA VAL A 503 -1.76 -32.77 -17.82
C VAL A 503 -2.66 -32.93 -16.60
N SER A 504 -2.32 -33.86 -15.69
CA SER A 504 -2.99 -34.00 -14.39
C SER A 504 -2.91 -32.72 -13.57
N VAL A 505 -1.70 -32.14 -13.45
CA VAL A 505 -1.47 -30.91 -12.68
C VAL A 505 -2.30 -29.74 -13.21
N MET A 506 -2.29 -29.52 -14.53
CA MET A 506 -3.08 -28.44 -15.14
C MET A 506 -4.58 -28.68 -15.00
N SER A 507 -5.04 -29.93 -14.97
CA SER A 507 -6.44 -30.26 -14.70
C SER A 507 -6.87 -29.89 -13.28
N LYS A 508 -6.07 -30.27 -12.27
CA LYS A 508 -6.29 -29.89 -10.87
C LYS A 508 -6.26 -28.38 -10.68
N LEU A 509 -5.33 -27.69 -11.35
CA LEU A 509 -5.21 -26.23 -11.30
C LEU A 509 -6.46 -25.54 -11.86
N GLN A 510 -6.96 -25.98 -13.01
CA GLN A 510 -8.20 -25.43 -13.60
C GLN A 510 -9.39 -25.60 -12.66
N GLN A 511 -9.51 -26.76 -12.00
CA GLN A 511 -10.56 -27.01 -11.00
C GLN A 511 -10.44 -26.08 -9.79
N PHE A 512 -9.22 -25.92 -9.27
CA PHE A 512 -8.93 -25.03 -8.14
C PHE A 512 -9.27 -23.56 -8.45
N LEU A 513 -8.93 -23.09 -9.65
CA LEU A 513 -9.25 -21.73 -10.11
C LEU A 513 -10.71 -21.59 -10.58
N LYS A 514 -11.44 -22.71 -10.73
CA LYS A 514 -12.82 -22.77 -11.25
C LYS A 514 -12.97 -22.11 -12.63
N ILE A 515 -11.94 -22.25 -13.47
CA ILE A 515 -11.88 -21.60 -14.78
C ILE A 515 -12.79 -22.30 -15.79
N LYS A 516 -13.45 -21.50 -16.63
CA LYS A 516 -14.23 -21.95 -17.78
C LYS A 516 -13.79 -21.21 -19.05
N PRO A 517 -13.82 -21.84 -20.24
CA PRO A 517 -14.02 -23.29 -20.46
C PRO A 517 -12.84 -24.10 -19.91
N PHE A 518 -13.00 -25.42 -19.77
CA PHE A 518 -11.90 -26.30 -19.38
C PHE A 518 -11.09 -26.69 -20.63
N LEU A 519 -9.77 -26.52 -20.59
CA LEU A 519 -8.85 -26.92 -21.66
C LEU A 519 -8.29 -28.32 -21.41
N ASN A 520 -8.36 -29.18 -22.43
CA ASN A 520 -7.71 -30.48 -22.42
C ASN A 520 -6.22 -30.37 -22.78
N TYR A 521 -5.36 -30.28 -21.77
CA TYR A 521 -3.91 -30.14 -21.99
C TYR A 521 -3.24 -31.33 -22.69
N LYS A 522 -3.89 -32.50 -22.76
CA LYS A 522 -3.39 -33.66 -23.50
C LYS A 522 -3.17 -33.35 -24.98
N ASP A 523 -4.02 -32.49 -25.56
CA ASP A 523 -3.97 -32.13 -26.96
C ASP A 523 -2.92 -31.04 -27.24
N HIS A 524 -2.41 -30.38 -26.19
CA HIS A 524 -1.51 -29.23 -26.27
C HIS A 524 -0.10 -29.51 -25.73
N LEU A 525 0.11 -30.59 -24.98
CA LEU A 525 1.39 -30.96 -24.39
C LEU A 525 1.84 -32.34 -24.87
N ARG A 526 3.11 -32.44 -25.29
CA ARG A 526 3.74 -33.71 -25.67
C ARG A 526 5.12 -33.82 -25.05
N TYR A 527 5.48 -35.01 -24.57
CA TYR A 527 6.83 -35.28 -24.09
C TYR A 527 7.82 -35.28 -25.26
N ASP A 528 8.90 -34.52 -25.13
CA ASP A 528 9.98 -34.49 -26.10
C ASP A 528 11.18 -35.26 -25.54
N PRO A 529 11.52 -36.44 -26.10
CA PRO A 529 12.62 -37.27 -25.60
C PRO A 529 14.00 -36.60 -25.70
N ARG A 530 14.21 -35.70 -26.67
CA ARG A 530 15.49 -35.01 -26.84
C ARG A 530 15.66 -33.93 -25.78
N LYS A 531 14.57 -33.25 -25.43
CA LYS A 531 14.58 -32.26 -24.35
C LYS A 531 14.54 -32.92 -22.96
N GLY A 532 13.88 -34.07 -22.83
CA GLY A 532 13.62 -34.75 -21.56
C GLY A 532 12.49 -34.13 -20.74
N PHE A 533 11.62 -33.34 -21.37
CA PHE A 533 10.52 -32.62 -20.72
C PHE A 533 9.30 -32.52 -21.65
N PHE A 534 8.13 -32.22 -21.08
CA PHE A 534 6.94 -31.87 -21.84
C PHE A 534 7.07 -30.48 -22.48
N CYS A 535 6.61 -30.39 -23.72
CA CYS A 535 6.67 -29.21 -24.56
C CYS A 535 5.32 -28.93 -25.22
N GLN A 536 5.11 -27.69 -25.64
CA GLN A 536 3.89 -27.30 -26.35
C GLN A 536 3.85 -27.94 -27.73
N VAL A 537 2.68 -28.44 -28.16
CA VAL A 537 2.46 -28.90 -29.53
C VAL A 537 2.27 -27.67 -30.44
N SER A 538 3.08 -27.56 -31.49
CA SER A 538 2.97 -26.50 -32.51
C SER A 538 1.96 -26.90 -33.59
N GLN A 539 1.07 -25.98 -33.96
CA GLN A 539 0.01 -26.20 -34.96
C GLN A 539 0.55 -26.36 -36.38
N GLU A 540 1.73 -25.81 -36.70
CA GLU A 540 2.17 -25.70 -38.10
C GLU A 540 2.90 -26.94 -38.64
N ARG A 541 3.44 -27.84 -37.80
CA ARG A 541 4.28 -28.97 -38.27
C ARG A 541 4.27 -30.25 -37.40
N ASN A 542 3.30 -30.45 -36.50
CA ASN A 542 3.33 -31.56 -35.52
C ASN A 542 4.65 -31.61 -34.71
N ASN A 543 5.30 -30.46 -34.56
CA ASN A 543 6.59 -30.27 -33.91
C ASN A 543 6.39 -29.69 -32.50
N THR A 544 7.36 -29.87 -31.60
CA THR A 544 7.29 -29.40 -30.21
C THR A 544 7.99 -28.05 -30.02
N LYS A 545 7.32 -27.10 -29.38
CA LYS A 545 7.91 -25.85 -28.89
C LYS A 545 8.28 -26.00 -27.42
N CYS A 546 9.55 -26.35 -27.19
CA CYS A 546 10.10 -26.56 -25.86
C CYS A 546 10.61 -25.27 -25.21
N LEU A 547 10.70 -25.27 -23.88
CA LEU A 547 11.36 -24.19 -23.15
C LEU A 547 12.84 -24.05 -23.53
N GLY A 548 13.34 -22.82 -23.49
CA GLY A 548 14.70 -22.46 -23.88
C GLY A 548 15.81 -23.21 -23.14
N ARG A 549 17.06 -23.08 -23.62
CA ARG A 549 18.23 -23.80 -23.10
C ARG A 549 18.54 -23.53 -21.61
N SER A 550 18.09 -22.40 -21.08
CA SER A 550 18.25 -22.06 -19.65
C SER A 550 17.33 -22.86 -18.71
N LYS A 551 16.33 -23.57 -19.24
CA LYS A 551 15.38 -24.39 -18.48
C LYS A 551 15.63 -25.88 -18.76
N GLY A 552 15.75 -26.68 -17.69
CA GLY A 552 16.14 -28.09 -17.80
C GLY A 552 17.61 -28.30 -18.16
N ARG A 553 18.52 -27.50 -17.58
CA ARG A 553 19.97 -27.67 -17.79
C ARG A 553 20.41 -29.05 -17.30
N LEU A 554 21.23 -29.72 -18.10
CA LEU A 554 21.98 -30.89 -17.67
C LEU A 554 23.22 -30.39 -16.92
N TYR A 555 23.41 -30.88 -15.71
CA TYR A 555 24.58 -30.60 -14.89
C TYR A 555 25.03 -31.87 -14.15
N PRO A 556 26.30 -31.94 -13.71
CA PRO A 556 26.82 -33.11 -13.01
C PRO A 556 25.94 -33.48 -11.80
N PRO A 557 25.86 -34.76 -11.43
CA PRO A 557 25.18 -35.17 -10.20
C PRO A 557 25.81 -34.47 -8.99
N MET A 558 25.01 -34.26 -7.95
CA MET A 558 25.49 -33.71 -6.69
C MET A 558 26.45 -34.71 -6.03
N ASP A 559 27.48 -34.18 -5.35
CA ASP A 559 28.34 -34.99 -4.51
C ASP A 559 27.53 -35.70 -3.39
N PRO A 560 27.72 -37.02 -3.17
CA PRO A 560 26.95 -37.78 -2.17
C PRO A 560 27.11 -37.28 -0.72
N GLN A 561 28.28 -36.76 -0.34
CA GLN A 561 28.47 -36.22 1.02
C GLN A 561 27.67 -34.93 1.20
N THR A 562 27.64 -34.10 0.17
CA THR A 562 26.82 -32.88 0.14
C THR A 562 25.34 -33.20 0.22
N GLU A 563 24.87 -34.23 -0.50
CA GLU A 563 23.49 -34.70 -0.41
C GLU A 563 23.15 -35.16 1.02
N LYS A 564 24.03 -35.94 1.66
CA LYS A 564 23.85 -36.39 3.05
C LYS A 564 23.76 -35.21 4.02
N PHE A 565 24.63 -34.21 3.88
CA PHE A 565 24.58 -32.98 4.67
C PHE A 565 23.24 -32.25 4.50
N LEU A 566 22.78 -32.08 3.26
CA LEU A 566 21.52 -31.37 2.99
C LEU A 566 20.29 -32.17 3.44
N LYS A 567 20.32 -33.51 3.41
CA LYS A 567 19.29 -34.36 4.02
C LYS A 567 19.17 -34.08 5.52
N ALA A 568 20.30 -34.08 6.24
CA ALA A 568 20.31 -33.79 7.67
C ALA A 568 19.83 -32.36 7.96
N PHE A 569 20.27 -31.37 7.17
CA PHE A 569 19.84 -29.98 7.29
C PHE A 569 18.33 -29.79 7.09
N TYR A 570 17.76 -30.38 6.04
CA TYR A 570 16.34 -30.21 5.71
C TYR A 570 15.41 -31.14 6.46
N LEU A 571 15.88 -32.21 7.11
CA LEU A 571 15.05 -33.15 7.87
C LEU A 571 14.04 -32.47 8.82
N PRO A 572 14.43 -31.57 9.74
CA PRO A 572 13.47 -30.89 10.62
C PRO A 572 12.46 -30.04 9.83
N HIS A 573 12.88 -29.41 8.73
CA HIS A 573 12.01 -28.59 7.89
C HIS A 573 11.02 -29.44 7.06
N ASN A 574 11.44 -30.60 6.58
CA ASN A 574 10.61 -31.56 5.87
C ASN A 574 9.57 -32.20 6.80
N ILE A 575 9.94 -32.50 8.04
CA ILE A 575 8.99 -32.95 9.08
C ILE A 575 7.95 -31.86 9.35
N ALA A 576 8.38 -30.60 9.51
CA ALA A 576 7.47 -29.47 9.70
C ALA A 576 6.53 -29.29 8.50
N LEU A 577 7.05 -29.43 7.28
CA LEU A 577 6.25 -29.37 6.05
C LEU A 577 5.22 -30.49 5.98
N SER A 578 5.62 -31.73 6.26
CA SER A 578 4.69 -32.87 6.29
C SER A 578 3.55 -32.64 7.27
N LYS A 579 3.85 -32.21 8.51
CA LYS A 579 2.85 -31.84 9.52
C LYS A 579 1.92 -30.72 9.03
N LEU A 580 2.47 -29.68 8.40
CA LEU A 580 1.68 -28.58 7.85
C LEU A 580 0.74 -29.08 6.73
N LEU A 581 1.24 -29.88 5.78
CA LEU A 581 0.43 -30.43 4.70
C LEU A 581 -0.70 -31.32 5.23
N THR A 582 -0.43 -32.18 6.20
CA THR A 582 -1.45 -32.99 6.88
C THR A 582 -2.51 -32.11 7.54
N LYS A 583 -2.10 -31.05 8.26
CA LYS A 583 -3.02 -30.07 8.86
C LYS A 583 -3.90 -29.37 7.82
N LEU A 584 -3.32 -29.04 6.66
CA LEU A 584 -4.04 -28.41 5.54
C LEU A 584 -4.85 -29.41 4.70
N ARG A 585 -4.81 -30.70 5.02
CA ARG A 585 -5.42 -31.80 4.24
C ARG A 585 -4.98 -31.79 2.77
N GLN A 586 -3.71 -31.45 2.54
CA GLN A 586 -3.07 -31.48 1.23
C GLN A 586 -2.32 -32.81 1.05
N PRO A 587 -2.25 -33.35 -0.18
CA PRO A 587 -1.46 -34.54 -0.46
C PRO A 587 0.02 -34.26 -0.18
N ILE A 588 0.71 -35.24 0.40
CA ILE A 588 2.15 -35.18 0.64
C ILE A 588 2.85 -35.50 -0.70
N PRO A 589 3.74 -34.63 -1.21
CA PRO A 589 4.49 -34.89 -2.42
C PRO A 589 5.33 -36.17 -2.31
N LEU A 590 5.45 -36.93 -3.40
CA LEU A 590 6.19 -38.20 -3.42
C LEU A 590 7.68 -38.01 -3.05
N TRP A 591 8.26 -36.87 -3.43
CA TRP A 591 9.64 -36.55 -3.05
C TRP A 591 9.80 -36.36 -1.54
N LEU A 592 8.76 -35.87 -0.85
CA LEU A 592 8.80 -35.63 0.58
C LEU A 592 8.64 -36.94 1.36
N GLU A 593 7.78 -37.85 0.89
CA GLU A 593 7.66 -39.20 1.45
C GLU A 593 8.98 -39.97 1.35
N LYS A 594 9.66 -39.87 0.20
CA LYS A 594 11.00 -40.47 -0.01
C LYS A 594 12.05 -39.85 0.90
N ASP A 595 12.08 -38.53 1.02
CA ASP A 595 13.05 -37.84 1.89
C ASP A 595 12.83 -38.17 3.38
N LEU A 596 11.60 -38.45 3.81
CA LEU A 596 11.27 -38.81 5.21
C LEU A 596 11.45 -40.29 5.53
N SER A 597 11.16 -41.20 4.59
CA SER A 597 11.32 -42.66 4.78
C SER A 597 12.78 -43.11 4.85
N HIS A 598 13.71 -42.34 4.29
CA HIS A 598 15.15 -42.59 4.39
C HIS A 598 15.83 -41.88 5.57
N GLY A 599 15.06 -41.22 6.44
CA GLY A 599 15.54 -40.48 7.62
C GLY A 599 15.25 -41.15 8.97
N SER A 600 14.62 -42.33 8.97
CA SER A 600 14.31 -43.14 10.15
C SER A 600 15.27 -44.31 10.32
#